data_AF-D7B6P2-F1
#
_entry.id   AF-D7B6P2-F1
#
_cell.length_a   1.000
_cell.length_b   1.000
_cell.length_c   1.000
_cell.angle_alpha   90.00
_cell.angle_beta   90.00
_cell.angle_gamma   90.00
#
_symmetry.space_group_name_H-M   'P 1'
#
loop_
_entity.id
_entity.type
_entity.pdbx_description
1 polymer ?
#
loop_
_entity_poly.entity_id
_entity_poly.type
_entity_poly.pdbx_seq_one_letter_code
_entity_poly.pdbx_strand_id
1 'polypeptide(L)'
;MVSAVAWEVSDDRAQYSAAQQLHAHHRRLWWVMWAPASRRFFAFYQGDAEFAPLSDATPHGLDARIRRAQAVIARVHPTAHWHCPVSGCAWTSVNPTLHGPCPMPG
;
A
#
# COMPACT_ATOMS: atom_id res chain seq x y z
N MET A 1 39.72 17.29 0.21
CA MET A 1 38.41 17.78 -0.23
C MET A 1 37.65 16.58 -0.75
N VAL A 2 36.59 16.14 -0.06
CA VAL A 2 35.71 15.10 -0.59
C VAL A 2 34.73 15.84 -1.48
N SER A 3 34.84 15.67 -2.81
CA SER A 3 33.77 16.14 -3.71
C SER A 3 32.53 15.32 -3.37
N ALA A 4 31.60 15.91 -2.61
CA ALA A 4 30.27 15.36 -2.48
C ALA A 4 29.63 15.49 -3.86
N VAL A 5 29.53 14.38 -4.59
CA VAL A 5 28.69 14.31 -5.80
C VAL A 5 27.31 14.79 -5.37
N ALA A 6 26.82 15.86 -5.99
CA ALA A 6 25.46 16.33 -5.77
C ALA A 6 24.51 15.20 -6.18
N TRP A 7 23.61 14.80 -5.27
CA TRP A 7 22.60 13.79 -5.57
C TRP A 7 21.76 14.23 -6.76
N GLU A 8 21.61 13.36 -7.75
CA GLU A 8 20.70 13.57 -8.87
C GLU A 8 19.53 12.59 -8.81
N VAL A 9 18.37 13.02 -9.31
CA VAL A 9 17.17 12.18 -9.41
C VAL A 9 17.43 10.88 -10.18
N SER A 10 18.39 10.89 -11.12
CA SER A 10 18.82 9.74 -11.91
C SER A 10 19.42 8.62 -11.05
N ASP A 11 20.07 8.96 -9.92
CA ASP A 11 20.67 8.00 -8.98
C ASP A 11 19.63 7.06 -8.36
N ASP A 12 18.37 7.52 -8.25
CA ASP A 12 17.27 6.80 -7.60
C ASP A 12 16.14 6.39 -8.58
N ARG A 13 16.40 6.40 -9.89
CA ARG A 13 15.38 6.12 -10.92
C ARG A 13 14.69 4.77 -10.72
N ALA A 14 15.44 3.74 -10.32
CA ALA A 14 14.88 2.41 -10.05
C ALA A 14 13.93 2.43 -8.86
N GLN A 15 14.26 3.19 -7.83
CA GLN A 15 13.49 3.35 -6.60
C GLN A 15 12.21 4.15 -6.88
N TYR A 16 12.29 5.24 -7.64
CA TYR A 16 11.10 5.97 -8.08
C TYR A 16 10.16 5.09 -8.93
N SER A 17 10.72 4.29 -9.84
CA SER A 17 9.93 3.36 -10.67
C SER A 17 9.24 2.28 -9.81
N ALA A 18 9.96 1.72 -8.83
CA ALA A 18 9.39 0.74 -7.89
C ALA A 18 8.32 1.36 -6.98
N ALA A 19 8.52 2.58 -6.49
CA ALA A 19 7.53 3.31 -5.71
C ALA A 19 6.26 3.56 -6.53
N GLN A 20 6.38 3.91 -7.81
CA GLN A 20 5.24 4.10 -8.71
C GLN A 20 4.46 2.79 -8.94
N GLN A 21 5.16 1.66 -9.12
CA GLN A 21 4.52 0.35 -9.25
C GLN A 21 3.78 -0.06 -7.97
N LEU A 22 4.41 0.13 -6.79
CA LEU A 22 3.75 -0.09 -5.51
C LEU A 22 2.56 0.82 -5.30
N HIS A 23 2.68 2.11 -5.65
CA HIS A 23 1.57 3.04 -5.58
C HIS A 23 0.41 2.55 -6.44
N ALA A 24 0.65 2.20 -7.70
CA ALA A 24 -0.41 1.69 -8.59
C ALA A 24 -1.14 0.46 -8.02
N HIS A 25 -0.41 -0.43 -7.33
CA HIS A 25 -0.98 -1.63 -6.71
C HIS A 25 -1.85 -1.32 -5.49
N HIS A 26 -1.51 -0.29 -4.71
CA HIS A 26 -2.15 0.02 -3.42
C HIS A 26 -2.92 1.36 -3.36
N ARG A 27 -2.97 2.10 -4.47
CA ARG A 27 -3.44 3.50 -4.59
C ARG A 27 -4.83 3.79 -4.03
N ARG A 28 -5.64 2.76 -3.79
CA ARG A 28 -6.99 2.94 -3.23
C ARG A 28 -6.97 3.37 -1.76
N LEU A 29 -6.04 2.84 -0.97
CA LEU A 29 -5.92 3.15 0.46
C LEU A 29 -4.55 3.73 0.82
N TRP A 30 -3.58 3.68 -0.09
CA TRP A 30 -2.20 4.03 0.21
C TRP A 30 -1.60 4.91 -0.87
N TRP A 31 -1.08 6.05 -0.43
CA TRP A 31 -0.15 6.83 -1.23
C TRP A 31 1.28 6.38 -0.94
N VAL A 32 2.07 6.09 -1.98
CA VAL A 32 3.42 5.50 -1.85
C VAL A 32 4.45 6.40 -2.53
N MET A 33 5.60 6.58 -1.88
CA MET A 33 6.73 7.35 -2.42
C MET A 33 8.09 6.76 -2.03
N TRP A 34 9.13 7.14 -2.78
CA TRP A 34 10.54 6.99 -2.38
C TRP A 34 11.06 8.30 -1.78
N ALA A 35 11.75 8.21 -0.64
CA ALA A 35 12.36 9.37 0.03
C ALA A 35 13.90 9.24 0.02
N PRO A 36 14.61 9.94 -0.89
CA PRO A 36 16.03 9.73 -1.15
C PRO A 36 16.92 10.03 0.06
N ALA A 37 16.60 11.10 0.81
CA ALA A 37 17.36 11.50 2.00
C ALA A 37 17.37 10.40 3.10
N SER A 38 16.29 9.63 3.19
CA SER A 38 16.16 8.54 4.16
C SER A 38 16.52 7.17 3.60
N ARG A 39 16.67 7.06 2.28
CA ARG A 39 16.81 5.81 1.52
C ARG A 39 15.73 4.78 1.88
N ARG A 40 14.47 5.22 1.95
CA ARG A 40 13.32 4.38 2.28
C ARG A 40 12.11 4.69 1.40
N PHE A 41 11.32 3.65 1.18
CA PHE A 41 9.96 3.76 0.68
C PHE A 41 9.03 4.08 1.84
N PHE A 42 8.03 4.91 1.59
CA PHE A 42 6.98 5.24 2.54
C PHE A 42 5.61 4.95 1.94
N ALA A 43 4.68 4.50 2.79
CA ALA A 43 3.26 4.40 2.48
C ALA A 43 2.43 5.14 3.52
N PHE A 44 1.54 6.01 3.04
CA PHE A 44 0.66 6.84 3.85
C PHE A 44 -0.77 6.36 3.65
N TYR A 45 -1.45 6.05 4.74
CA TYR A 45 -2.83 5.61 4.70
C TYR A 45 -3.75 6.79 4.36
N GLN A 46 -4.72 6.56 3.47
CA GLN A 46 -5.65 7.58 2.96
C GLN A 46 -7.10 7.32 3.38
N GLY A 47 -7.33 6.38 4.31
CA GLY A 47 -8.67 6.07 4.82
C GLY A 47 -9.10 6.94 6.00
N ASP A 48 -10.12 6.45 6.72
CA ASP A 48 -10.86 7.17 7.76
C ASP A 48 -10.28 7.02 9.17
N ALA A 49 -9.08 6.44 9.29
CA ALA A 49 -8.41 6.20 10.56
C ALA A 49 -7.00 6.79 10.57
N GLU A 50 -6.54 7.19 11.76
CA GLU A 50 -5.16 7.62 11.94
C GLU A 50 -4.23 6.39 11.92
N PHE A 51 -3.28 6.38 10.98
CA PHE A 51 -2.31 5.31 10.83
C PHE A 51 -0.93 5.92 10.66
N ALA A 52 0.03 5.47 11.47
CA ALA A 52 1.42 5.90 11.32
C ALA A 52 1.95 5.52 9.92
N PRO A 53 2.74 6.40 9.26
CA PRO A 53 3.34 6.07 7.97
C PRO A 53 4.15 4.77 8.05
N LEU A 54 3.88 3.86 7.11
CA LEU A 54 4.69 2.66 6.98
C LEU A 54 5.95 3.01 6.19
N SER A 55 7.07 2.39 6.53
CA SER A 55 8.29 2.55 5.74
C SER A 55 9.13 1.29 5.71
N ASP A 56 9.85 1.10 4.62
CA ASP A 56 10.84 0.03 4.46
C ASP A 56 11.97 0.47 3.54
N ALA A 57 13.15 -0.13 3.68
CA ALA A 57 14.28 0.14 2.77
C ALA A 57 14.07 -0.51 1.39
N THR A 58 13.18 -1.50 1.31
CA THR A 58 12.94 -2.28 0.08
C THR A 58 11.48 -2.17 -0.39
N PRO A 59 11.22 -2.25 -1.71
CA PRO A 59 9.84 -2.28 -2.21
C PRO A 59 9.04 -3.47 -1.67
N HIS A 60 9.66 -4.66 -1.64
CA HIS A 60 9.03 -5.88 -1.15
C HIS A 60 8.71 -5.80 0.36
N GLY A 61 9.62 -5.24 1.16
CA GLY A 61 9.38 -5.03 2.58
C GLY A 61 8.23 -4.06 2.83
N LEU A 62 8.12 -3.00 2.02
CA LEU A 62 6.97 -2.08 2.12
C LEU A 62 5.66 -2.75 1.69
N ASP A 63 5.65 -3.54 0.61
CA ASP A 63 4.47 -4.30 0.16
C ASP A 63 3.95 -5.22 1.28
N ALA A 64 4.83 -6.00 1.90
CA ALA A 64 4.46 -6.90 2.99
C ALA A 64 3.87 -6.14 4.20
N ARG A 65 4.43 -4.97 4.54
CA ARG A 65 3.90 -4.11 5.61
C ARG A 65 2.52 -3.57 5.26
N ILE A 66 2.31 -3.10 4.02
CA ILE A 66 1.01 -2.61 3.55
C ILE A 66 -0.03 -3.71 3.65
N ARG A 67 0.24 -4.93 3.14
CA ARG A 67 -0.69 -6.06 3.22
C ARG A 67 -1.05 -6.42 4.65
N ARG A 68 -0.07 -6.41 5.56
CA ARG A 68 -0.31 -6.67 6.99
C ARG A 68 -1.19 -5.58 7.61
N ALA A 69 -0.93 -4.31 7.32
CA ALA A 69 -1.74 -3.21 7.80
C ALA A 69 -3.18 -3.30 7.25
N GLN A 70 -3.35 -3.59 5.96
CA GLN A 70 -4.65 -3.80 5.33
C GLN A 70 -5.47 -4.90 6.02
N ALA A 71 -4.83 -6.00 6.43
CA ALA A 71 -5.48 -7.07 7.17
C ALA A 71 -5.92 -6.64 8.59
N VAL A 72 -5.18 -5.73 9.24
CA VAL A 72 -5.58 -5.14 10.53
C VAL A 72 -6.74 -4.17 10.33
N ILE A 73 -6.64 -3.27 9.36
CA ILE A 73 -7.69 -2.28 9.06
C ILE A 73 -9.01 -3.01 8.72
N ALA A 74 -8.95 -4.12 7.98
CA ALA A 74 -10.15 -4.92 7.64
C ALA A 74 -10.90 -5.42 8.88
N ARG A 75 -10.19 -5.66 9.99
CA ARG A 75 -10.78 -6.14 11.24
C ARG A 75 -11.33 -5.01 12.11
N VAL A 76 -10.76 -3.81 12.02
CA VAL A 76 -11.01 -2.71 12.96
C VAL A 76 -11.91 -1.62 12.33
N HIS A 77 -11.83 -1.43 11.02
CA HIS A 77 -12.55 -0.39 10.26
C HIS A 77 -13.27 -1.00 9.05
N PRO A 78 -14.37 -1.74 9.27
CA PRO A 78 -15.04 -2.47 8.19
C PRO A 78 -15.54 -1.55 7.07
N THR A 79 -15.81 -0.27 7.33
CA THR A 79 -16.21 0.71 6.30
C THR A 79 -15.10 1.08 5.32
N ALA A 80 -13.83 0.84 5.66
CA ALA A 80 -12.68 1.15 4.81
C ALA A 80 -12.47 0.13 3.67
N HIS A 81 -13.20 -1.00 3.70
CA HIS A 81 -13.06 -2.09 2.75
C HIS A 81 -14.28 -2.20 1.85
N TRP A 82 -14.06 -2.72 0.64
CA TRP A 82 -15.14 -3.14 -0.22
C TRP A 82 -15.70 -4.47 0.30
N HIS A 83 -17.01 -4.53 0.42
CA HIS A 83 -17.75 -5.74 0.79
C HIS A 83 -18.37 -6.37 -0.45
N CYS A 84 -18.42 -7.70 -0.48
CA CYS A 84 -19.18 -8.40 -1.51
C CYS A 84 -20.66 -7.96 -1.45
N PRO A 85 -21.27 -7.57 -2.59
CA PRO A 85 -22.66 -7.13 -2.61
C PRO A 85 -23.66 -8.29 -2.41
N VAL A 86 -23.20 -9.55 -2.44
CA VAL A 86 -24.07 -10.72 -2.20
C VAL A 86 -24.48 -10.76 -0.73
N SER A 87 -25.79 -10.76 -0.48
CA SER A 87 -26.34 -10.79 0.88
C SER A 87 -25.82 -12.00 1.66
N GLY A 88 -25.35 -11.77 2.88
CA GLY A 88 -24.78 -12.79 3.76
C GLY A 88 -23.33 -13.18 3.43
N CYS A 89 -22.72 -12.65 2.37
CA CYS A 89 -21.31 -12.88 2.09
C CYS A 89 -20.43 -11.98 2.97
N ALA A 90 -19.64 -12.58 3.85
CA ALA A 90 -18.70 -11.85 4.72
C ALA A 90 -17.35 -11.55 4.04
N TRP A 91 -17.24 -11.71 2.72
CA TRP A 91 -16.00 -11.48 2.01
C TRP A 91 -15.75 -10.00 1.82
N THR A 92 -14.56 -9.54 2.23
CA THR A 92 -14.12 -8.16 2.11
C THR A 92 -12.78 -8.09 1.40
N SER A 93 -12.56 -7.01 0.65
CA SER A 93 -11.28 -6.73 0.02
C SER A 93 -10.98 -5.24 0.04
N VAL A 94 -9.70 -4.92 0.03
CA VAL A 94 -9.24 -3.54 -0.16
C VAL A 94 -9.62 -3.05 -1.56
N ASN A 95 -9.66 -3.94 -2.55
CA ASN A 95 -10.06 -3.64 -3.93
C ASN A 95 -11.45 -4.20 -4.24
N PRO A 96 -12.25 -3.57 -5.11
CA PRO A 96 -13.44 -4.22 -5.66
C PRO A 96 -12.92 -5.37 -6.52
N THR A 97 -13.10 -6.60 -6.07
CA THR A 97 -12.53 -7.76 -6.73
C THR A 97 -13.54 -8.89 -6.63
N LEU A 98 -13.81 -9.53 -7.78
CA LEU A 98 -14.65 -10.72 -7.81
C LEU A 98 -13.90 -11.85 -7.12
N HIS A 99 -14.53 -12.51 -6.15
CA HIS A 99 -14.02 -13.73 -5.54
C HIS A 99 -14.83 -14.92 -6.04
N GLY A 100 -14.13 -16.00 -6.38
CA GLY A 100 -14.74 -17.18 -6.98
C GLY A 100 -14.37 -18.48 -6.24
N PRO A 101 -15.35 -19.33 -5.88
CA PRO A 101 -16.79 -19.05 -5.82
C PRO A 101 -17.16 -18.28 -4.54
N CYS A 102 -18.24 -17.49 -4.61
CA CYS A 102 -18.87 -16.96 -3.40
C CYS A 102 -19.48 -18.14 -2.61
N PRO A 103 -19.21 -18.28 -1.30
CA PRO A 103 -19.75 -19.39 -0.51
C PRO A 103 -21.26 -19.27 -0.28
N MET A 104 -21.84 -18.09 -0.52
CA MET A 104 -23.28 -17.86 -0.47
C MET A 104 -23.88 -18.00 -1.87
N PRO A 105 -24.99 -18.75 -2.03
CA PRO A 105 -25.75 -18.71 -3.29
C PRO A 105 -26.29 -17.28 -3.49
N GLY A 106 -26.07 -16.76 -4.71
CA GLY A 106 -26.55 -15.43 -5.12
C GLY A 106 -28.06 -15.39 -5.35
#